data_AF-A0A6I8MF81-F1
#
_entry.id   AF-A0A6I8MF81-F1
#
_cell.length_a   1.000
_cell.length_b   1.000
_cell.length_c   1.000
_cell.angle_alpha   90.00
_cell.angle_beta   90.00
_cell.angle_gamma   90.00
#
_symmetry.space_group_name_H-M   'P 1'
#
loop_
_entity.id
_entity.type
_entity.pdbx_description
1 polymer ?
#
loop_
_entity_poly.entity_id
_entity_poly.type
_entity_poly.pdbx_seq_one_letter_code
_entity_poly.pdbx_strand_id
1 'polypeptide(L)'
;MTEINKIIEALGGKENIEKVDACSTKLRVIVKDESKVFNNSYWEENLEAKGVIRASSGVQVIYGKKAEEYRKEIEEKLDDELSDKIIEALGGKGNIEKVDACSTKLRVIVKDESKVFNNSYWEENLEAKGVIRASSGVQVIYGKKAEEYRKEIEEKIK
;
A
#
# COMPACT_ATOMS: atom_id res chain seq x y z
N MET A 1 -0.41 4.97 -19.59
CA MET A 1 -0.96 4.75 -18.23
C MET A 1 -1.72 3.44 -18.28
N THR A 2 -1.44 2.50 -17.37
CA THR A 2 -2.13 1.18 -17.31
C THR A 2 -3.58 1.36 -16.86
N GLU A 3 -4.43 0.36 -17.10
CA GLU A 3 -5.82 0.36 -16.64
C GLU A 3 -5.92 0.54 -15.11
N ILE A 4 -5.08 -0.19 -14.35
CA ILE A 4 -5.00 -0.08 -12.89
C ILE A 4 -4.66 1.33 -12.42
N ASN A 5 -3.72 2.01 -13.08
CA ASN A 5 -3.38 3.38 -12.70
C ASN A 5 -4.57 4.33 -12.90
N LYS A 6 -5.38 4.13 -13.95
CA LYS A 6 -6.61 4.92 -14.14
C LYS A 6 -7.67 4.59 -13.09
N ILE A 7 -7.77 3.34 -12.66
CA ILE A 7 -8.67 2.94 -11.56
C ILE A 7 -8.25 3.65 -10.26
N ILE A 8 -6.95 3.64 -9.94
CA ILE A 8 -6.41 4.35 -8.76
C ILE A 8 -6.65 5.86 -8.86
N GLU A 9 -6.45 6.46 -10.04
CA GLU A 9 -6.75 7.87 -10.28
C GLU A 9 -8.24 8.18 -10.06
N ALA A 10 -9.13 7.34 -10.60
CA ALA A 10 -10.57 7.49 -10.42
C ALA A 10 -11.04 7.29 -8.97
N LEU A 11 -10.26 6.59 -8.15
CA LEU A 11 -10.46 6.48 -6.69
C LEU A 11 -9.96 7.72 -5.94
N GLY A 12 -9.37 8.70 -6.61
CA GLY A 12 -8.82 9.90 -5.98
C GLY A 12 -7.36 9.79 -5.56
N GLY A 13 -6.60 8.84 -6.14
CA GLY A 13 -5.18 8.62 -5.84
C GLY A 13 -4.94 7.52 -4.80
N LYS A 14 -3.68 7.07 -4.69
CA LYS A 14 -3.28 6.00 -3.77
C LYS A 14 -3.52 6.38 -2.31
N GLU A 15 -3.27 7.64 -1.97
CA GLU A 15 -3.45 8.21 -0.63
C GLU A 15 -4.91 8.21 -0.16
N ASN A 16 -5.86 8.18 -1.12
CA ASN A 16 -7.29 8.13 -0.82
C ASN A 16 -7.79 6.70 -0.59
N ILE A 17 -7.04 5.67 -0.97
CA ILE A 17 -7.42 4.27 -0.77
C ILE A 17 -7.01 3.85 0.65
N GLU A 18 -7.97 3.43 1.45
CA GLU A 18 -7.73 2.90 2.80
C GLU A 18 -7.65 1.37 2.77
N LYS A 19 -8.51 0.73 1.98
CA LYS A 19 -8.52 -0.73 1.87
C LYS A 19 -9.06 -1.15 0.52
N VAL A 20 -8.41 -2.13 -0.09
CA VAL A 20 -8.89 -2.83 -1.29
C VAL A 20 -9.24 -4.28 -0.95
N ASP A 21 -10.40 -4.74 -1.39
CA ASP A 21 -10.87 -6.11 -1.25
C ASP A 21 -11.66 -6.51 -2.51
N ALA A 22 -11.93 -7.80 -2.71
CA ALA A 22 -12.77 -8.24 -3.80
C ALA A 22 -13.65 -9.44 -3.40
N CYS A 23 -14.82 -9.51 -4.02
CA CYS A 23 -15.57 -10.76 -4.11
C CYS A 23 -15.55 -11.26 -5.56
N SER A 24 -16.26 -12.36 -5.83
CA SER A 24 -16.26 -13.04 -7.14
C SER A 24 -16.55 -12.14 -8.35
N THR A 25 -17.25 -11.02 -8.17
CA THR A 25 -17.65 -10.12 -9.26
C THR A 25 -17.43 -8.64 -8.98
N LYS A 26 -17.02 -8.25 -7.77
CA LYS A 26 -16.93 -6.85 -7.36
C LYS A 26 -15.60 -6.56 -6.70
N LEU A 27 -14.94 -5.52 -7.19
CA LEU A 27 -13.88 -4.84 -6.47
C LEU A 27 -14.55 -3.96 -5.40
N ARG A 28 -14.03 -3.97 -4.18
CA ARG A 28 -14.54 -3.21 -3.03
C ARG A 28 -13.41 -2.36 -2.52
N VAL A 29 -13.61 -1.05 -2.48
CA VAL A 29 -12.59 -0.11 -2.05
C VAL A 29 -13.16 0.78 -0.96
N ILE A 30 -12.52 0.77 0.21
CA ILE A 30 -12.75 1.78 1.25
C ILE A 30 -11.86 2.97 0.91
N VAL A 31 -12.45 4.15 0.83
CA VAL A 31 -11.75 5.40 0.54
C VAL A 31 -11.88 6.38 1.70
N LYS A 32 -10.88 7.24 1.88
CA LYS A 32 -10.87 8.27 2.93
C LYS A 32 -11.81 9.43 2.60
N ASP A 33 -11.91 9.78 1.31
CA ASP A 33 -12.71 10.90 0.81
C ASP A 33 -13.46 10.51 -0.47
N GLU A 34 -14.77 10.28 -0.33
CA GLU A 34 -15.68 9.92 -1.43
C GLU A 34 -15.83 11.05 -2.46
N SER A 35 -15.56 12.31 -2.08
CA SER A 35 -15.67 13.47 -2.98
C SER A 35 -14.57 13.51 -4.04
N LYS A 36 -13.44 12.82 -3.79
CA LYS A 36 -12.36 12.64 -4.76
C LYS A 36 -12.61 11.51 -5.76
N VAL A 37 -13.59 10.66 -5.50
CA VAL A 37 -13.92 9.52 -6.37
C VAL A 37 -14.73 10.02 -7.58
N PHE A 38 -14.23 9.72 -8.78
CA PHE A 38 -14.87 10.12 -10.04
C PHE A 38 -16.31 9.58 -10.16
N ASN A 39 -17.17 10.32 -10.86
CA ASN A 39 -18.58 9.98 -11.01
C ASN A 39 -18.80 8.63 -11.73
N ASN A 40 -19.96 8.02 -11.53
CA ASN A 40 -20.25 6.67 -12.04
C ASN A 40 -20.13 6.55 -13.57
N SER A 41 -20.50 7.58 -14.34
CA SER A 41 -20.38 7.58 -15.79
C SER A 41 -18.93 7.41 -16.24
N TYR A 42 -17.97 8.04 -15.55
CA TYR A 42 -16.55 7.85 -15.85
C TYR A 42 -16.14 6.38 -15.73
N TRP A 43 -16.55 5.71 -14.66
CA TRP A 43 -16.24 4.30 -14.41
C TRP A 43 -16.82 3.38 -15.49
N GLU A 44 -18.06 3.62 -15.90
CA GLU A 44 -18.75 2.78 -16.89
C GLU A 44 -18.22 3.03 -18.31
N GLU A 45 -17.92 4.28 -18.66
CA GLU A 45 -17.49 4.68 -20.01
C GLU A 45 -15.98 4.49 -20.24
N ASN A 46 -15.14 4.68 -19.22
CA ASN A 46 -13.68 4.76 -19.40
C ASN A 46 -12.92 3.63 -18.71
N LEU A 47 -13.53 2.93 -17.76
CA LEU A 47 -12.90 1.87 -16.97
C LEU A 47 -13.61 0.53 -17.13
N GLU A 48 -14.52 0.37 -18.09
CA GLU A 48 -15.26 -0.88 -18.37
C GLU A 48 -16.05 -1.44 -17.17
N ALA A 49 -16.38 -0.60 -16.19
CA ALA A 49 -17.21 -1.02 -15.07
C ALA A 49 -18.63 -1.36 -15.56
N LYS A 50 -19.19 -2.49 -15.10
CA LYS A 50 -20.59 -2.86 -15.40
C LYS A 50 -21.60 -2.20 -14.46
N GLY A 51 -21.10 -1.42 -13.51
CA GLY A 51 -21.89 -0.70 -12.52
C GLY A 51 -21.05 -0.32 -11.32
N VAL A 52 -21.39 0.83 -10.73
CA VAL A 52 -20.75 1.38 -9.53
C VAL A 52 -21.80 1.54 -8.43
N ILE A 53 -21.49 1.00 -7.25
CA ILE A 53 -22.30 1.12 -6.05
C ILE A 53 -21.53 1.98 -5.06
N ARG A 54 -22.07 3.15 -4.72
CA ARG A 54 -21.55 4.00 -3.66
C ARG A 54 -22.20 3.60 -2.34
N ALA A 55 -21.39 3.09 -1.41
CA ALA A 55 -21.82 2.67 -0.09
C ALA A 55 -21.28 3.66 0.96
N SER A 56 -21.87 3.67 2.16
CA SER A 56 -21.41 4.55 3.25
C SER A 56 -19.96 4.28 3.70
N SER A 57 -19.39 3.13 3.34
CA SER A 57 -18.03 2.72 3.66
C SER A 57 -17.10 2.64 2.43
N GLY A 58 -17.47 3.26 1.30
CA GLY A 58 -16.65 3.35 0.09
C GLY A 58 -17.34 2.88 -1.21
N VAL A 59 -16.55 2.51 -2.20
CA VAL A 59 -16.98 2.26 -3.59
C VAL A 59 -16.92 0.76 -3.92
N GLN A 60 -17.97 0.22 -4.55
CA GLN A 60 -17.94 -1.13 -5.11
C GLN A 60 -18.15 -1.09 -6.62
N VAL A 61 -17.24 -1.72 -7.36
CA VAL A 61 -17.23 -1.68 -8.82
C VAL A 61 -17.40 -3.09 -9.39
N ILE A 62 -18.37 -3.27 -10.27
CA ILE A 62 -18.70 -4.57 -10.86
C ILE A 62 -17.80 -4.83 -12.06
N TYR A 63 -16.74 -5.62 -11.86
CA TYR A 63 -15.78 -6.03 -12.90
C TYR A 63 -15.92 -7.50 -13.33
N GLY A 64 -16.81 -8.27 -12.68
CA GLY A 64 -16.93 -9.69 -12.95
C GLY A 64 -15.63 -10.42 -12.59
N LYS A 65 -15.18 -11.33 -13.47
CA LYS A 65 -14.01 -12.19 -13.21
C LYS A 65 -12.69 -11.41 -12.99
N LYS A 66 -12.61 -10.17 -13.48
CA LYS A 66 -11.42 -9.31 -13.31
C LYS A 66 -11.29 -8.71 -11.90
N ALA A 67 -12.32 -8.81 -11.05
CA ALA A 67 -12.33 -8.14 -9.74
C ALA A 67 -11.17 -8.55 -8.83
N GLU A 68 -10.85 -9.85 -8.76
CA GLU A 68 -9.75 -10.36 -7.92
C GLU A 68 -8.37 -10.00 -8.49
N GLU A 69 -8.24 -9.98 -9.82
CA GLU A 69 -7.01 -9.57 -10.51
C GLU A 69 -6.72 -8.09 -10.26
N TYR A 70 -7.69 -7.21 -10.48
CA TYR A 70 -7.56 -5.79 -10.20
C TYR A 70 -7.29 -5.50 -8.72
N ARG A 71 -7.89 -6.26 -7.80
CA ARG A 71 -7.59 -6.15 -6.36
C ARG A 71 -6.10 -6.36 -6.08
N LYS A 72 -5.53 -7.43 -6.64
CA LYS A 72 -4.11 -7.77 -6.46
C LYS A 72 -3.20 -6.73 -7.08
N GLU A 73 -3.46 -6.32 -8.32
CA GLU A 73 -2.64 -5.31 -8.98
C GLU A 73 -2.71 -3.95 -8.27
N ILE A 74 -3.87 -3.55 -7.73
CA ILE A 74 -3.98 -2.34 -6.90
C ILE A 74 -3.18 -2.52 -5.61
N GLU A 75 -3.31 -3.65 -4.93
CA GLU A 75 -2.57 -3.97 -3.69
C GLU A 75 -1.05 -3.90 -3.93
N GLU A 76 -0.54 -4.53 -5.00
CA GLU A 76 0.87 -4.46 -5.40
C GLU A 76 1.33 -3.01 -5.66
N LYS A 77 0.49 -2.16 -6.27
CA LYS A 77 0.82 -0.74 -6.50
C LYS A 77 0.85 0.09 -5.22
N LEU A 78 0.04 -0.27 -4.22
CA LEU A 78 0.04 0.38 -2.91
C LEU A 78 1.24 -0.06 -2.09
N ASP A 79 1.55 -1.36 -2.08
CA ASP A 79 2.69 -1.93 -1.37
C ASP A 79 4.03 -1.42 -1.95
N ASP A 80 4.16 -1.31 -3.28
CA ASP A 80 5.34 -0.73 -3.93
C ASP A 80 5.62 0.73 -3.46
N GLU A 81 4.59 1.57 -3.37
CA GLU A 81 4.73 2.94 -2.87
C GLU A 81 5.05 2.95 -1.37
N LEU A 82 4.43 2.07 -0.60
CA LEU A 82 4.69 1.96 0.83
C LEU A 82 6.16 1.56 1.07
N SER A 83 6.70 0.64 0.29
CA SER A 83 8.12 0.26 0.32
C SER A 83 9.06 1.43 0.05
N ASP A 84 8.72 2.35 -0.87
CA ASP A 84 9.51 3.57 -1.08
C ASP A 84 9.48 4.48 0.16
N LYS A 85 8.30 4.67 0.76
CA LYS A 85 8.14 5.47 1.99
C LYS A 85 8.84 4.83 3.19
N ILE A 86 8.87 3.50 3.28
CA ILE A 86 9.64 2.77 4.29
C ILE A 86 11.13 3.06 4.13
N ILE A 87 11.66 3.00 2.91
CA ILE A 87 13.07 3.33 2.63
C ILE A 87 13.38 4.77 3.03
N GLU A 88 12.51 5.72 2.70
CA GLU A 88 12.64 7.12 3.11
C GLU A 88 12.68 7.25 4.63
N ALA A 89 11.74 6.63 5.34
CA ALA A 89 11.65 6.65 6.79
C ALA A 89 12.83 5.95 7.49
N LEU A 90 13.54 5.07 6.80
CA LEU A 90 14.81 4.48 7.25
C LEU A 90 16.01 5.41 7.05
N GLY A 91 15.83 6.63 6.54
CA GLY A 91 16.90 7.56 6.22
C GLY A 91 17.44 7.43 4.79
N GLY A 92 16.67 6.79 3.90
CA GLY A 92 17.01 6.58 2.50
C GLY A 92 17.88 5.34 2.24
N LYS A 93 17.99 4.94 0.97
CA LYS A 93 18.70 3.72 0.52
C LYS A 93 20.11 3.60 1.09
N GLY A 94 20.86 4.71 1.11
CA GLY A 94 22.24 4.74 1.59
C GLY A 94 22.41 4.47 3.09
N ASN A 95 21.33 4.60 3.88
CA ASN A 95 21.34 4.35 5.32
C ASN A 95 21.08 2.88 5.68
N ILE A 96 20.55 2.08 4.75
CA ILE A 96 20.21 0.67 4.98
C ILE A 96 21.47 -0.19 4.75
N GLU A 97 21.87 -0.97 5.75
CA GLU A 97 22.97 -1.93 5.63
C GLU A 97 22.48 -3.33 5.28
N LYS A 98 21.39 -3.75 5.94
CA LYS A 98 20.82 -5.08 5.75
C LYS A 98 19.33 -5.04 6.01
N VAL A 99 18.57 -5.72 5.16
CA VAL A 99 17.15 -5.98 5.35
C VAL A 99 16.93 -7.48 5.50
N ASP A 100 16.13 -7.87 6.48
CA ASP A 100 15.74 -9.24 6.78
C ASP A 100 14.28 -9.26 7.26
N ALA A 101 13.63 -10.42 7.31
CA ALA A 101 12.30 -10.53 7.88
C ALA A 101 12.11 -11.86 8.62
N CYS A 102 11.26 -11.82 9.64
CA CYS A 102 10.64 -13.02 10.19
C CYS A 102 9.16 -13.07 9.83
N SER A 103 8.42 -14.05 10.37
CA SER A 103 7.00 -14.28 10.07
C SER A 103 6.08 -13.06 10.24
N THR A 104 6.47 -12.08 11.06
CA THR A 104 5.63 -10.91 11.37
C THR A 104 6.37 -9.58 11.39
N LYS A 105 7.71 -9.58 11.28
CA LYS A 105 8.52 -8.37 11.45
C LYS A 105 9.52 -8.22 10.33
N LEU A 106 9.56 -7.02 9.76
CA LEU A 106 10.68 -6.54 8.96
C LEU A 106 11.79 -6.12 9.93
N ARG A 107 13.03 -6.51 9.66
CA ARG A 107 14.22 -6.21 10.47
C ARG A 107 15.23 -5.51 9.58
N VAL A 108 15.63 -4.31 9.98
CA VAL A 108 16.53 -3.47 9.20
C VAL A 108 17.71 -3.06 10.07
N ILE A 109 18.91 -3.34 9.60
CA ILE A 109 20.14 -2.76 10.15
C ILE A 109 20.41 -1.47 9.38
N VAL A 110 20.58 -0.37 10.11
CA VAL A 110 20.84 0.96 9.55
C VAL A 110 22.18 1.50 10.04
N LYS A 111 22.83 2.34 9.21
CA LYS A 111 24.12 2.98 9.53
C LYS A 111 23.97 4.08 10.58
N ASP A 112 22.87 4.82 10.51
CA ASP A 112 22.61 5.98 11.34
C ASP A 112 21.15 6.01 11.80
N GLU A 113 20.94 5.64 13.06
CA GLU A 113 19.62 5.60 13.71
C GLU A 113 18.99 7.00 13.83
N SER A 114 19.78 8.07 13.81
CA SER A 114 19.27 9.44 13.93
C SER A 114 18.51 9.91 12.69
N LYS A 115 18.73 9.24 11.55
CA LYS A 115 18.00 9.49 10.30
C LYS A 115 16.68 8.73 10.20
N VAL A 116 16.44 7.76 11.09
CA VAL A 116 15.22 6.96 11.09
C VAL A 116 14.08 7.73 11.75
N PHE A 117 12.99 7.89 11.01
CA PHE A 117 11.79 8.62 11.48
C PHE A 117 11.23 8.01 12.76
N ASN A 118 10.62 8.85 13.61
CA ASN A 118 10.10 8.45 14.92
C ASN A 118 8.96 7.41 14.83
N ASN A 119 8.72 6.66 15.91
CA ASN A 119 7.77 5.54 15.91
C ASN A 119 6.33 5.95 15.54
N SER A 120 5.87 7.12 15.95
CA SER A 120 4.52 7.61 15.60
C SER A 120 4.34 7.73 14.09
N TYR A 121 5.37 8.22 13.37
CA TYR A 121 5.30 8.30 11.92
C TYR A 121 5.07 6.93 11.27
N TRP A 122 5.76 5.90 11.74
CA TRP A 122 5.62 4.54 11.23
C TRP A 122 4.22 3.98 11.45
N GLU A 123 3.66 4.18 12.64
CA GLU A 123 2.34 3.65 12.99
C GLU A 123 1.20 4.42 12.28
N GLU A 124 1.36 5.73 12.10
CA GLU A 124 0.34 6.59 11.48
C GLU A 124 0.37 6.56 9.95
N ASN A 125 1.55 6.40 9.34
CA ASN A 125 1.73 6.62 7.89
C ASN A 125 2.25 5.41 7.12
N LEU A 126 2.82 4.42 7.81
CA LEU A 126 3.46 3.28 7.16
C LEU A 126 2.79 1.94 7.45
N GLU A 127 1.58 1.94 8.01
CA GLU A 127 0.83 0.74 8.38
C GLU A 127 1.54 -0.17 9.42
N ALA A 128 2.56 0.35 10.10
CA ALA A 128 3.27 -0.39 11.13
C ALA A 128 2.35 -0.62 12.34
N LYS A 129 2.30 -1.85 12.84
CA LYS A 129 1.58 -2.17 14.10
C LYS A 129 2.43 -1.94 15.35
N GLY A 130 3.67 -1.52 15.15
CA GLY A 130 4.61 -1.23 16.21
C GLY A 130 6.05 -1.25 15.70
N VAL A 131 6.88 -0.40 16.31
CA VAL A 131 8.30 -0.26 16.00
C VAL A 131 9.15 -0.55 17.24
N ILE A 132 10.14 -1.42 17.09
CA ILE A 132 11.10 -1.78 18.12
C ILE A 132 12.47 -1.27 17.68
N ARG A 133 13.04 -0.33 18.45
CA ARG A 133 14.40 0.14 18.24
C ARG A 133 15.36 -0.71 19.06
N ALA A 134 16.27 -1.39 18.39
CA ALA A 134 17.30 -2.23 18.98
C ALA A 134 18.69 -1.62 18.75
N SER A 135 19.69 -2.04 19.53
CA SER A 135 21.07 -1.53 19.40
C SER A 135 21.70 -1.78 18.02
N SER A 136 21.14 -2.69 17.22
CA SER A 136 21.61 -3.03 15.88
C SER A 136 20.63 -2.64 14.76
N GLY A 137 19.64 -1.77 15.02
CA GLY A 137 18.71 -1.26 14.01
C GLY A 137 17.22 -1.32 14.41
N VAL A 138 16.34 -1.32 13.41
CA VAL A 138 14.89 -1.13 13.55
C VAL A 138 14.14 -2.41 13.21
N GLN A 139 13.17 -2.80 14.04
CA GLN A 139 12.22 -3.87 13.72
C GLN A 139 10.80 -3.34 13.65
N VAL A 140 10.10 -3.62 12.56
CA VAL A 140 8.76 -3.10 12.29
C VAL A 140 7.78 -4.25 12.13
N ILE A 141 6.65 -4.19 12.85
CA ILE A 141 5.64 -5.24 12.86
C ILE A 141 4.63 -5.00 11.71
N TYR A 142 4.78 -5.75 10.61
CA TYR A 142 3.87 -5.72 9.44
C TYR A 142 2.98 -6.97 9.33
N GLY A 143 3.17 -7.97 10.21
CA GLY A 143 2.47 -9.24 10.10
C GLY A 143 2.88 -9.99 8.84
N LYS A 144 1.91 -10.57 8.12
CA LYS A 144 2.18 -11.44 6.97
C LYS A 144 2.90 -10.74 5.81
N LYS A 145 2.79 -9.40 5.70
CA LYS A 145 3.45 -8.59 4.68
C LYS A 145 4.95 -8.33 4.94
N ALA A 146 5.48 -8.74 6.10
CA ALA A 146 6.88 -8.48 6.44
C ALA A 146 7.88 -9.04 5.42
N GLU A 147 7.64 -10.26 4.90
CA GLU A 147 8.51 -10.90 3.90
C GLU A 147 8.39 -10.25 2.51
N GLU A 148 7.22 -9.72 2.17
CA GLU A 148 6.97 -9.02 0.92
C GLU A 148 7.72 -7.69 0.88
N TYR A 149 7.53 -6.85 1.90
CA TYR A 149 8.29 -5.60 2.04
C TYR A 149 9.80 -5.83 2.11
N ARG A 150 10.26 -6.94 2.73
CA ARG A 150 11.69 -7.29 2.71
C ARG A 150 12.21 -7.44 1.29
N LYS A 151 11.52 -8.20 0.45
CA LYS A 151 11.93 -8.47 -0.94
C LYS A 151 11.91 -7.19 -1.77
N GLU A 152 10.84 -6.42 -1.67
CA GLU A 152 10.72 -5.15 -2.41
C GLU A 152 11.83 -4.16 -2.02
N ILE A 153 12.07 -3.99 -0.72
CA ILE A 153 13.15 -3.11 -0.23
C ILE A 153 14.51 -3.64 -0.71
N GLU A 154 14.76 -4.94 -0.59
CA GLU A 154 16.01 -5.57 -1.04
C GLU A 154 16.25 -5.36 -2.55
N GLU A 155 15.20 -5.41 -3.38
CA GLU A 155 15.30 -5.10 -4.81
C GLU A 155 15.56 -3.61 -5.06
N LYS A 156 14.92 -2.72 -4.29
CA LYS A 156 15.03 -1.27 -4.45
C LYS A 156 16.37 -0.69 -3.98
N ILE A 157 17.09 -1.34 -3.07
CA ILE A 157 18.37 -0.85 -2.52
C ILE A 157 19.62 -1.41 -3.22
N LYS A 158 19.46 -2.35 -4.16
CA LYS A 158 20.54 -2.79 -5.05
C LYS A 158 20.98 -1.66 -5.98
#